data_AF-U1GKM8-F1
#
_entry.id   AF-U1GKM8-F1
#
_cell.length_a   1.000
_cell.length_b   1.000
_cell.length_c   1.000
_cell.angle_alpha   90.00
_cell.angle_beta   90.00
_cell.angle_gamma   90.00
#
_symmetry.space_group_name_H-M   'P 1'
#
loop_
_entity.id
_entity.type
_entity.pdbx_description
1 polymer ?
#
loop_
_entity_poly.entity_id
_entity_poly.type
_entity_poly.pdbx_seq_one_letter_code
_entity_poly.pdbx_strand_id
1 'polypeptide(L)'
;MPEPAKNRLANRHEYIIHLTYKPTYYYDLAAYRQYMETNANPGDVWMIEPERSMSAHLAPFPKEIVRRAITLACPEQVCLTCGRPRRRVEERTAILDETRPQARRAMELAREHDLTPEHIKAIQATGVSDVGKATKFQNGTGRNAAEVQRLAAEAKAALGGYFREFTFAKRETVGWTDCGHGTPGRGVVLDPFVGTGTTAGVAVDMGRDAIGVDLIPMPDTGLWTAQ
;
A
#
# COMPACT_ATOMS: atom_id res chain seq x y z
N MET A 1 -1.56 -26.15 8.34
CA MET A 1 -2.19 -27.26 9.09
C MET A 1 -1.72 -28.61 8.53
N PRO A 2 -1.18 -29.54 9.34
CA PRO A 2 -0.82 -30.87 8.85
C PRO A 2 -2.08 -31.62 8.43
N GLU A 3 -2.10 -32.08 7.18
CA GLU A 3 -3.22 -32.82 6.61
C GLU A 3 -2.80 -34.28 6.41
N PRO A 4 -3.36 -35.24 7.19
CA PRO A 4 -2.93 -36.64 7.15
C PRO A 4 -3.48 -37.41 5.94
N ALA A 5 -4.28 -36.77 5.10
CA ALA A 5 -4.86 -37.39 3.92
C ALA A 5 -3.77 -37.74 2.88
N LYS A 6 -3.69 -39.02 2.51
CA LYS A 6 -2.68 -39.53 1.56
C LYS A 6 -3.13 -39.49 0.10
N ASN A 7 -4.42 -39.25 -0.15
CA ASN A 7 -5.05 -39.35 -1.48
C ASN A 7 -5.47 -37.98 -2.06
N ARG A 8 -4.94 -36.88 -1.51
CA ARG A 8 -5.15 -35.52 -2.03
C ARG A 8 -3.94 -34.65 -1.75
N LEU A 9 -3.83 -33.55 -2.51
CA LEU A 9 -2.81 -32.55 -2.25
C LEU A 9 -3.06 -31.92 -0.88
N ALA A 10 -2.00 -31.83 -0.10
CA ALA A 10 -2.10 -31.27 1.24
C ALA A 10 -2.30 -29.76 1.18
N ASN A 11 -3.21 -29.23 1.98
CA ASN A 11 -3.44 -27.80 2.06
C ASN A 11 -2.17 -27.07 2.61
N ARG A 12 -1.77 -25.98 1.95
CA ARG A 12 -0.58 -25.17 2.27
C ARG A 12 -0.88 -23.66 2.29
N HIS A 13 -2.14 -23.26 2.33
CA HIS A 13 -2.54 -21.87 2.29
C HIS A 13 -3.78 -21.63 3.15
N GLU A 14 -3.90 -20.42 3.67
CA GLU A 14 -5.08 -19.97 4.39
C GLU A 14 -5.60 -18.69 3.71
N TYR A 15 -6.91 -18.45 3.82
CA TYR A 15 -7.53 -17.28 3.22
C TYR A 15 -7.56 -16.13 4.22
N ILE A 16 -7.20 -14.94 3.74
CA ILE A 16 -7.41 -13.69 4.46
C ILE A 16 -8.50 -12.94 3.71
N ILE A 17 -9.60 -12.62 4.40
CA ILE A 17 -10.75 -11.94 3.81
C ILE A 17 -10.74 -10.48 4.27
N HIS A 18 -10.55 -9.55 3.34
CA HIS A 18 -10.64 -8.12 3.62
C HIS A 18 -12.07 -7.63 3.37
N LEU A 19 -12.79 -7.32 4.45
CA LEU A 19 -14.13 -6.74 4.40
C LEU A 19 -14.08 -5.24 4.71
N THR A 20 -14.90 -4.45 4.02
CA THR A 20 -14.99 -3.00 4.24
C THR A 20 -16.45 -2.59 4.39
N TYR A 21 -16.72 -1.61 5.26
CA TYR A 21 -18.08 -1.13 5.49
C TYR A 21 -18.65 -0.34 4.31
N LYS A 22 -17.78 0.29 3.51
CA LYS A 22 -18.15 1.13 2.37
C LYS A 22 -17.01 1.12 1.33
N PRO A 23 -17.29 1.40 0.05
CA PRO A 23 -16.28 1.38 -1.01
C PRO A 23 -15.16 2.42 -0.82
N THR A 24 -15.37 3.45 0.00
CA THR A 24 -14.34 4.44 0.36
C THR A 24 -13.73 4.12 1.72
N TYR A 25 -12.65 3.34 1.72
CA TYR A 25 -11.93 2.94 2.93
C TYR A 25 -10.48 3.46 2.92
N TYR A 26 -9.79 3.36 4.07
CA TYR A 26 -8.37 3.63 4.16
C TYR A 26 -7.59 2.43 3.63
N TYR A 27 -6.65 2.67 2.73
CA TYR A 27 -5.76 1.65 2.21
C TYR A 27 -4.44 2.28 1.77
N ASP A 28 -3.32 1.78 2.27
CA ASP A 28 -1.99 2.34 2.00
C ASP A 28 -1.08 1.34 1.26
N LEU A 29 -1.34 1.19 -0.04
CA LEU A 29 -0.51 0.37 -0.92
C LEU A 29 0.92 0.92 -1.05
N ALA A 30 1.12 2.23 -0.85
CA ALA A 30 2.46 2.83 -0.91
C ALA A 30 3.31 2.41 0.28
N ALA A 31 2.76 2.46 1.50
CA ALA A 31 3.42 1.92 2.69
C ALA A 31 3.72 0.42 2.54
N TYR A 32 2.79 -0.36 1.99
CA TYR A 32 3.00 -1.78 1.82
C TYR A 32 4.07 -2.11 0.78
N ARG A 33 4.13 -1.36 -0.32
CA ARG A 33 5.23 -1.46 -1.29
C ARG A 33 6.59 -1.14 -0.67
N GLN A 34 6.66 -0.11 0.17
CA GLN A 34 7.87 0.25 0.91
C GLN A 34 8.27 -0.87 1.89
N TYR A 35 7.30 -1.41 2.63
CA TYR A 35 7.51 -2.52 3.56
C TYR A 35 8.02 -3.79 2.87
N MET A 36 7.52 -4.08 1.67
CA MET A 36 7.92 -5.22 0.84
C MET A 36 9.12 -4.93 -0.06
N GLU A 37 9.73 -3.74 0.05
CA GLU A 37 10.88 -3.29 -0.75
C GLU A 37 10.69 -3.47 -2.27
N THR A 38 9.49 -3.17 -2.77
CA THR A 38 9.15 -3.33 -4.19
C THR A 38 8.45 -2.10 -4.76
N ASN A 39 8.72 -1.80 -6.03
CA ASN A 39 8.07 -0.70 -6.75
C ASN A 39 6.70 -1.10 -7.34
N ALA A 40 6.45 -2.42 -7.51
CA ALA A 40 5.22 -2.97 -8.06
C ALA A 40 4.20 -3.29 -6.97
N ASN A 41 2.93 -3.50 -7.33
CA ASN A 41 1.96 -4.05 -6.40
C ASN A 41 2.40 -5.50 -6.03
N PRO A 42 2.62 -5.83 -4.74
CA PRO A 42 3.07 -7.17 -4.33
C PRO A 42 2.06 -8.30 -4.63
N GLY A 43 0.80 -7.97 -4.91
CA GLY A 43 -0.27 -8.94 -5.16
C GLY A 43 -1.03 -9.37 -3.90
N ASP A 44 -1.94 -10.31 -4.08
CA ASP A 44 -2.88 -10.81 -3.07
C ASP A 44 -2.49 -12.18 -2.48
N VAL A 45 -1.42 -12.81 -2.99
CA VAL A 45 -0.86 -14.05 -2.44
C VAL A 45 0.31 -13.73 -1.52
N TRP A 46 0.17 -14.01 -0.22
CA TRP A 46 1.21 -13.75 0.77
C TRP A 46 1.99 -15.03 1.09
N MET A 47 3.26 -15.06 0.70
CA MET A 47 4.21 -16.07 1.16
C MET A 47 4.74 -15.67 2.54
N ILE A 48 4.37 -16.43 3.57
CA ILE A 48 4.74 -16.19 4.96
C ILE A 48 5.23 -17.50 5.57
N GLU A 49 6.43 -17.46 6.13
CA GLU A 49 6.99 -18.60 6.85
C GLU A 49 6.27 -18.80 8.19
N PRO A 50 6.03 -20.06 8.62
CA PRO A 50 5.44 -20.32 9.93
C PRO A 50 6.32 -19.81 11.08
N GLU A 51 5.73 -19.04 11.99
CA GLU A 51 6.38 -18.59 13.23
C GLU A 51 6.08 -19.59 14.36
N ARG A 52 7.11 -20.02 15.09
CA ARG A 52 6.94 -20.90 16.26
C ARG A 52 6.46 -20.07 17.46
N SER A 53 5.31 -20.42 18.02
CA SER A 53 4.87 -19.90 19.31
C SER A 53 4.99 -20.98 20.38
N MET A 54 5.51 -20.61 21.55
CA MET A 54 5.52 -21.45 22.76
C MET A 54 4.27 -21.24 23.64
N SER A 55 3.30 -20.43 23.17
CA SER A 55 2.08 -20.14 23.91
C SER A 55 1.16 -21.36 23.99
N ALA A 56 0.51 -21.57 25.14
CA ALA A 56 -0.51 -22.61 25.32
C ALA A 56 -1.84 -22.36 24.55
N HIS A 57 -1.94 -21.26 23.81
CA HIS A 57 -3.14 -20.94 23.03
C HIS A 57 -3.27 -21.86 21.80
N LEU A 58 -4.51 -22.22 21.50
CA LEU A 58 -4.85 -23.24 20.50
C LEU A 58 -4.64 -22.81 19.04
N ALA A 59 -4.54 -21.50 18.75
CA ALA A 59 -4.48 -20.98 17.38
C ALA A 59 -3.47 -19.83 17.22
N PRO A 60 -2.16 -20.06 17.42
CA PRO A 60 -1.15 -19.05 17.13
C PRO A 60 -1.04 -18.83 15.62
N PHE A 61 -0.81 -17.58 15.21
CA PHE A 61 -0.53 -17.20 13.83
C PHE A 61 0.70 -16.28 13.75
N PRO A 62 1.41 -16.24 12.61
CA PRO A 62 2.58 -15.38 12.45
C PRO A 62 2.26 -13.90 12.62
N LYS A 63 3.13 -13.17 13.33
CA LYS A 63 3.03 -11.70 13.48
C LYS A 63 3.03 -10.98 12.15
N GLU A 64 3.67 -11.58 11.15
CA GLU A 64 3.77 -11.05 9.80
C GLU A 64 2.41 -10.82 9.14
N ILE A 65 1.43 -11.69 9.39
CA ILE A 65 0.06 -11.51 8.88
C ILE A 65 -0.50 -10.18 9.40
N VAL A 66 -0.30 -9.90 10.69
CA VAL A 66 -0.77 -8.67 11.34
C VAL A 66 -0.02 -7.45 10.80
N ARG A 67 1.31 -7.51 10.67
CA ARG A 67 2.10 -6.39 10.15
C ARG A 67 1.62 -5.94 8.78
N ARG A 68 1.37 -6.90 7.89
CA ARG A 68 0.87 -6.62 6.54
C ARG A 68 -0.55 -6.03 6.57
N ALA A 69 -1.45 -6.62 7.36
CA ALA A 69 -2.82 -6.12 7.52
C ALA A 69 -2.86 -4.69 8.09
N ILE A 70 -2.07 -4.40 9.14
CA ILE A 70 -1.99 -3.05 9.74
C ILE A 70 -1.37 -2.06 8.76
N THR A 71 -0.26 -2.42 8.09
CA THR A 71 0.39 -1.55 7.09
C THR A 71 -0.59 -1.15 5.98
N LEU A 72 -1.39 -2.11 5.51
CA LEU A 72 -2.34 -1.88 4.44
C LEU A 72 -3.58 -1.10 4.88
N ALA A 73 -4.17 -1.44 6.04
CA ALA A 73 -5.54 -1.04 6.36
C ALA A 73 -5.71 -0.19 7.62
N CYS A 74 -4.66 -0.01 8.44
CA CYS A 74 -4.73 0.81 9.65
C CYS A 74 -3.85 2.08 9.51
N PRO A 75 -4.45 3.28 9.56
CA PRO A 75 -3.69 4.52 9.44
C PRO A 75 -2.73 4.69 10.62
N GLU A 76 -1.57 5.28 10.38
CA GLU A 76 -0.66 5.69 11.47
C GLU A 76 -1.29 6.78 12.33
N GLN A 77 -2.08 7.65 11.69
CA GLN A 77 -2.67 8.81 12.32
C GLN A 77 -4.08 9.08 11.81
N VAL A 78 -4.97 9.44 12.72
CA VAL A 78 -6.33 9.92 12.47
C VAL A 78 -6.51 11.29 13.11
N CYS A 79 -7.44 12.08 12.58
CA CYS A 79 -7.86 13.30 13.26
C CYS A 79 -8.87 12.98 14.37
N LEU A 80 -8.60 13.36 15.62
CA LEU A 80 -9.52 13.17 16.74
C LEU A 80 -10.79 14.03 16.64
N THR A 81 -10.76 15.13 15.89
CA THR A 81 -11.92 16.01 15.69
C THR A 81 -12.88 15.49 14.62
N CYS A 82 -12.37 15.07 13.46
CA CYS A 82 -13.21 14.71 12.31
C CYS A 82 -13.11 13.24 11.88
N GLY A 83 -12.28 12.43 12.56
CA GLY A 83 -12.09 11.00 12.27
C GLY A 83 -11.37 10.68 10.97
N ARG A 84 -10.96 11.69 10.18
CA ARG A 84 -10.31 11.43 8.89
C ARG A 84 -8.93 10.80 9.10
N PRO A 85 -8.64 9.67 8.45
CA PRO A 85 -7.30 9.11 8.45
C PRO A 85 -6.37 9.99 7.62
N ARG A 86 -5.16 10.17 8.12
CA ARG A 86 -4.10 10.87 7.40
C ARG A 86 -3.58 9.96 6.29
N ARG A 87 -3.59 10.43 5.05
CA ARG A 87 -3.16 9.68 3.86
C ARG A 87 -1.87 10.25 3.30
N ARG A 88 -1.04 9.40 2.70
CA ARG A 88 0.17 9.83 1.99
C ARG A 88 -0.20 10.70 0.79
N VAL A 89 0.56 11.76 0.59
CA VAL A 89 0.58 12.51 -0.67
C VAL A 89 1.79 11.99 -1.43
N GLU A 90 1.54 11.31 -2.54
CA GLU A 90 2.58 10.76 -3.40
C GLU A 90 2.75 11.64 -4.65
N GLU A 91 3.99 11.98 -4.96
CA GLU A 91 4.36 12.58 -6.23
C GLU A 91 5.22 11.63 -7.05
N ARG A 92 5.15 11.77 -8.37
CA ARG A 92 6.05 11.05 -9.28
C ARG A 92 7.38 11.80 -9.32
N THR A 93 8.47 11.09 -9.09
CA THR A 93 9.81 11.66 -9.20
C THR A 93 10.24 11.72 -10.67
N ALA A 94 11.30 12.45 -10.97
CA ALA A 94 11.99 12.36 -12.26
C ALA A 94 13.05 11.24 -12.27
N ILE A 95 13.23 10.56 -11.13
CA ILE A 95 14.33 9.61 -10.90
C ILE A 95 13.91 8.24 -11.44
N LEU A 96 14.75 7.68 -12.29
CA LEU A 96 14.59 6.34 -12.83
C LEU A 96 15.54 5.35 -12.15
N ASP A 97 15.21 4.07 -12.22
CA ASP A 97 16.04 3.00 -11.68
C ASP A 97 17.28 2.76 -12.56
N GLU A 98 18.44 3.27 -12.14
CA GLU A 98 19.72 3.14 -12.85
C GLU A 98 20.21 1.69 -13.02
N THR A 99 19.66 0.73 -12.27
CA THR A 99 20.02 -0.68 -12.46
C THR A 99 19.49 -1.23 -13.79
N ARG A 100 18.45 -0.60 -14.37
CA ARG A 100 17.84 -0.99 -15.64
C ARG A 100 18.56 -0.31 -16.82
N PRO A 101 19.15 -1.04 -17.77
CA PRO A 101 19.86 -0.46 -18.91
C PRO A 101 19.05 0.55 -19.72
N GLN A 102 17.76 0.27 -19.92
CA GLN A 102 16.82 1.14 -20.61
C GLN A 102 16.55 2.47 -19.88
N ALA A 103 16.53 2.45 -18.54
CA ALA A 103 16.36 3.66 -17.75
C ALA A 103 17.61 4.53 -17.83
N ARG A 104 18.82 3.93 -17.75
CA ARG A 104 20.08 4.66 -17.97
C ARG A 104 20.11 5.34 -19.34
N ARG A 105 19.75 4.61 -20.40
CA ARG A 105 19.72 5.18 -21.75
C ARG A 105 18.70 6.30 -21.87
N ALA A 106 17.53 6.17 -21.23
CA ALA A 106 16.53 7.24 -21.18
C ALA A 106 17.08 8.51 -20.50
N MET A 107 17.82 8.37 -19.41
CA MET A 107 18.44 9.50 -18.70
C MET A 107 19.63 10.13 -19.45
N GLU A 108 20.37 9.34 -20.22
CA GLU A 108 21.40 9.85 -21.13
C GLU A 108 20.76 10.68 -22.25
N LEU A 109 19.76 10.13 -22.95
CA LEU A 109 19.05 10.85 -24.01
C LEU A 109 18.39 12.14 -23.49
N ALA A 110 17.81 12.10 -22.29
CA ALA A 110 17.23 13.29 -21.68
C ALA A 110 18.29 14.38 -21.44
N ARG A 111 19.53 14.02 -21.09
CA ARG A 111 20.65 14.95 -20.94
C ARG A 111 21.21 15.41 -22.29
N GLU A 112 21.37 14.50 -23.25
CA GLU A 112 21.84 14.81 -24.62
C GLU A 112 20.91 15.81 -25.34
N HIS A 113 19.61 15.77 -25.03
CA HIS A 113 18.59 16.63 -25.62
C HIS A 113 18.11 17.76 -24.69
N ASP A 114 18.82 18.04 -23.60
CA ASP A 114 18.54 19.12 -22.66
C ASP A 114 17.08 19.16 -22.15
N LEU A 115 16.49 17.99 -21.90
CA LEU A 115 15.12 17.90 -21.41
C LEU A 115 15.01 18.44 -19.98
N THR A 116 14.14 19.44 -19.82
CA THR A 116 13.93 20.10 -18.53
C THR A 116 12.96 19.34 -17.62
N PRO A 117 12.88 19.66 -16.31
CA PRO A 117 11.89 19.08 -15.40
C PRO A 117 10.44 19.23 -15.90
N GLU A 118 10.13 20.31 -16.63
CA GLU A 118 8.81 20.56 -17.23
C GLU A 118 8.48 19.55 -18.33
N HIS A 119 9.49 19.13 -19.12
CA HIS A 119 9.33 18.04 -20.09
C HIS A 119 8.97 16.74 -19.37
N ILE A 120 9.69 16.39 -18.29
CA ILE A 120 9.43 15.17 -17.54
C ILE A 120 8.03 15.19 -16.90
N LYS A 121 7.63 16.32 -16.32
CA LYS A 121 6.26 16.51 -15.81
C LYS A 121 5.21 16.36 -16.92
N ALA A 122 5.49 16.88 -18.11
CA ALA A 122 4.61 16.74 -19.27
C ALA A 122 4.48 15.27 -19.72
N ILE A 123 5.58 14.52 -19.80
CA ILE A 123 5.56 13.07 -20.06
C ILE A 123 4.63 12.36 -19.06
N GLN A 124 4.82 12.64 -17.77
CA GLN A 124 4.04 12.01 -16.70
C GLN A 124 2.55 12.37 -16.75
N ALA A 125 2.23 13.62 -17.08
CA ALA A 125 0.85 14.08 -17.23
C ALA A 125 0.16 13.41 -18.42
N THR A 126 0.85 13.24 -19.55
CA THR A 126 0.30 12.60 -20.75
C THR A 126 0.21 11.08 -20.66
N GLY A 127 1.05 10.43 -19.86
CA GLY A 127 1.04 8.98 -19.64
C GLY A 127 1.52 8.16 -20.85
N VAL A 128 1.18 6.86 -20.86
CA VAL A 128 1.61 5.91 -21.91
C VAL A 128 0.83 6.11 -23.22
N SER A 129 -0.31 6.79 -23.17
CA SER A 129 -1.10 7.14 -24.35
C SER A 129 -0.31 8.03 -25.30
N ASP A 130 -0.34 7.70 -26.59
CA ASP A 130 0.37 8.47 -27.61
C ASP A 130 -0.02 9.95 -27.55
N VAL A 131 0.99 10.79 -27.27
CA VAL A 131 0.98 12.24 -27.46
C VAL A 131 0.33 12.53 -28.83
N GLY A 132 -0.93 12.97 -28.83
CA GLY A 132 -1.71 13.27 -30.04
C GLY A 132 -3.07 12.56 -30.20
N LYS A 133 -3.33 11.40 -29.59
CA LYS A 133 -4.67 10.74 -29.68
C LYS A 133 -5.64 11.14 -28.54
N ALA A 134 -5.13 11.78 -27.49
CA ALA A 134 -5.91 12.25 -26.34
C ALA A 134 -6.64 13.59 -26.59
N THR A 135 -6.87 13.97 -27.84
CA THR A 135 -7.61 15.20 -28.21
C THR A 135 -9.12 15.12 -27.96
N LYS A 136 -9.66 13.96 -27.56
CA LYS A 136 -11.13 13.77 -27.51
C LYS A 136 -11.82 13.96 -26.16
N PHE A 137 -11.13 13.99 -25.00
CA PHE A 137 -11.84 14.00 -23.72
C PHE A 137 -11.10 14.70 -22.56
N GLN A 138 -10.87 16.01 -22.60
CA GLN A 138 -10.68 16.80 -21.37
C GLN A 138 -11.23 18.23 -21.53
N ASN A 139 -12.33 18.51 -20.83
CA ASN A 139 -12.92 19.84 -20.69
C ASN A 139 -12.31 20.54 -19.46
N GLY A 140 -11.34 21.43 -19.65
CA GLY A 140 -10.81 22.29 -18.59
C GLY A 140 -9.52 23.04 -18.95
N THR A 141 -9.58 24.38 -18.92
CA THR A 141 -8.47 25.37 -19.02
C THR A 141 -7.42 25.11 -20.14
N GLY A 142 -7.77 25.45 -21.38
CA GLY A 142 -7.04 25.05 -22.60
C GLY A 142 -5.61 25.57 -22.81
N ARG A 143 -5.10 26.56 -22.06
CA ARG A 143 -3.71 27.05 -22.27
C ARG A 143 -2.65 26.15 -21.66
N ASN A 144 -2.84 25.70 -20.42
CA ASN A 144 -1.89 24.79 -19.76
C ASN A 144 -1.85 23.43 -20.44
N ALA A 145 -2.98 22.98 -21.01
CA ALA A 145 -3.05 21.72 -21.74
C ALA A 145 -2.23 21.74 -23.05
N ALA A 146 -2.24 22.85 -23.79
CA ALA A 146 -1.49 22.97 -25.04
C ALA A 146 0.02 22.94 -24.80
N GLU A 147 0.49 23.65 -23.77
CA GLU A 147 1.91 23.67 -23.43
C GLU A 147 2.42 22.32 -22.93
N VAL A 148 1.64 21.62 -22.09
CA VAL A 148 1.94 20.25 -21.66
C VAL A 148 2.02 19.30 -22.87
N GLN A 149 1.12 19.44 -23.85
CA GLN A 149 1.17 18.64 -25.07
C GLN A 149 2.40 18.93 -25.92
N ARG A 150 2.79 20.21 -26.06
CA ARG A 150 3.99 20.63 -26.80
C ARG A 150 5.25 20.03 -26.18
N LEU A 151 5.44 20.21 -24.87
CA LEU A 151 6.60 19.67 -24.13
C LEU A 151 6.66 18.14 -24.17
N ALA A 152 5.51 17.46 -24.06
CA ALA A 152 5.46 16.01 -24.19
C ALA A 152 5.82 15.54 -25.61
N ALA A 153 5.43 16.29 -26.66
CA ALA A 153 5.78 15.97 -28.05
C ALA A 153 7.28 16.15 -28.31
N GLU A 154 7.87 17.23 -27.80
CA GLU A 154 9.32 17.49 -27.85
C GLU A 154 10.09 16.36 -27.15
N ALA A 155 9.69 16.00 -25.93
CA ALA A 155 10.28 14.89 -25.21
C ALA A 155 10.12 13.55 -25.95
N LYS A 156 8.98 13.30 -26.60
CA LYS A 156 8.76 12.08 -27.39
C LYS A 156 9.65 12.02 -28.62
N ALA A 157 9.88 13.14 -29.30
CA ALA A 157 10.79 13.21 -30.43
C ALA A 157 12.24 12.94 -30.01
N ALA A 158 12.66 13.46 -28.84
CA ALA A 158 14.00 13.24 -28.29
C ALA A 158 14.21 11.81 -27.77
N LEU A 159 13.26 11.27 -27.00
CA LEU A 159 13.44 10.00 -26.29
C LEU A 159 13.01 8.77 -27.12
N GLY A 160 12.18 8.95 -28.15
CA GLY A 160 11.61 7.85 -28.92
C GLY A 160 10.93 6.80 -28.03
N GLY A 161 11.34 5.54 -28.15
CA GLY A 161 10.80 4.43 -27.35
C GLY A 161 11.09 4.55 -25.85
N TYR A 162 12.13 5.28 -25.45
CA TYR A 162 12.53 5.49 -24.06
C TYR A 162 11.62 6.47 -23.30
N PHE A 163 10.72 7.17 -24.01
CA PHE A 163 9.71 8.04 -23.41
C PHE A 163 8.93 7.35 -22.28
N ARG A 164 8.63 6.05 -22.46
CA ARG A 164 7.88 5.25 -21.49
C ARG A 164 8.58 5.11 -20.15
N GLU A 165 9.91 5.17 -20.09
CA GLU A 165 10.64 5.03 -18.82
C GLU A 165 10.26 6.16 -17.84
N PHE A 166 10.08 7.39 -18.33
CA PHE A 166 9.64 8.53 -17.51
C PHE A 166 8.14 8.50 -17.15
N THR A 167 7.33 7.64 -17.78
CA THR A 167 5.92 7.48 -17.41
C THR A 167 5.72 6.61 -16.17
N PHE A 168 6.67 5.72 -15.89
CA PHE A 168 6.64 4.79 -14.76
C PHE A 168 7.64 5.15 -13.65
N ALA A 169 8.05 6.42 -13.61
CA ALA A 169 8.98 6.89 -12.60
C ALA A 169 8.49 6.60 -11.18
N LYS A 170 9.44 6.40 -10.27
CA LYS A 170 9.19 6.03 -8.88
C LYS A 170 8.26 7.07 -8.24
N ARG A 171 7.31 6.60 -7.42
CA ARG A 171 6.49 7.49 -6.58
C ARG A 171 7.14 7.61 -5.23
N GLU A 172 7.19 8.83 -4.70
CA GLU A 172 7.71 9.09 -3.37
C GLU A 172 6.67 9.85 -2.54
N THR A 173 6.68 9.57 -1.23
CA THR A 173 5.83 10.30 -0.29
C THR A 173 6.45 11.66 -0.05
N VAL A 174 5.79 12.72 -0.52
CA VAL A 174 6.24 14.11 -0.33
C VAL A 174 5.59 14.78 0.87
N GLY A 175 4.59 14.13 1.44
CA GLY A 175 3.90 14.62 2.61
C GLY A 175 2.67 13.81 2.93
N TRP A 176 1.79 14.42 3.69
CA TRP A 176 0.59 13.80 4.21
C TRP A 176 -0.57 14.77 4.13
N THR A 177 -1.76 14.26 3.86
CA THR A 177 -2.99 15.08 3.87
C THR A 177 -3.14 15.76 5.22
N ASP A 178 -3.71 16.97 5.23
CA ASP A 178 -4.07 17.67 6.44
C ASP A 178 -5.53 18.10 6.36
N CYS A 179 -6.25 17.94 7.47
CA CYS A 179 -7.63 18.37 7.62
C CYS A 179 -7.76 19.71 8.37
N GLY A 180 -6.64 20.28 8.83
CA GLY A 180 -6.58 21.62 9.43
C GLY A 180 -6.97 21.70 10.91
N HIS A 181 -7.45 20.62 11.55
CA HIS A 181 -7.90 20.66 12.94
C HIS A 181 -6.77 20.60 13.97
N GLY A 182 -5.57 20.14 13.61
CA GLY A 182 -4.44 20.08 14.54
C GLY A 182 -4.59 19.09 15.71
N THR A 183 -5.53 18.13 15.64
CA THR A 183 -5.79 17.15 16.70
C THR A 183 -5.39 15.72 16.27
N PRO A 184 -4.11 15.35 16.27
CA PRO A 184 -3.67 14.03 15.86
C PRO A 184 -3.96 12.96 16.92
N GLY A 185 -4.46 11.81 16.49
CA GLY A 185 -4.57 10.57 17.26
C GLY A 185 -3.95 9.40 16.51
N ARG A 186 -3.61 8.31 17.19
CA ARG A 186 -3.10 7.09 16.55
C ARG A 186 -4.24 6.31 15.91
N GLY A 187 -3.95 5.54 14.86
CA GLY A 187 -4.89 4.54 14.38
C GLY A 187 -5.14 3.47 15.45
N VAL A 188 -6.32 2.88 15.43
CA VAL A 188 -6.76 1.87 16.41
C VAL A 188 -7.00 0.54 15.72
N VAL A 189 -6.44 -0.54 16.25
CA VAL A 189 -6.71 -1.91 15.82
C VAL A 189 -7.64 -2.58 16.83
N LEU A 190 -8.78 -3.09 16.36
CA LEU A 190 -9.69 -3.89 17.17
C LEU A 190 -9.46 -5.37 16.85
N ASP A 191 -9.15 -6.15 17.87
CA ASP A 191 -9.15 -7.61 17.80
C ASP A 191 -10.28 -8.17 18.69
N PRO A 192 -11.38 -8.65 18.11
CA PRO A 192 -12.52 -9.16 18.87
C PRO A 192 -12.30 -10.59 19.43
N PHE A 193 -11.16 -11.22 19.12
CA PHE A 193 -10.77 -12.55 19.59
C PHE A 193 -9.27 -12.55 19.96
N VAL A 194 -8.91 -11.65 20.88
CA VAL A 194 -7.51 -11.23 21.09
C VAL A 194 -6.57 -12.37 21.52
N GLY A 195 -7.07 -13.41 22.17
CA GLY A 195 -6.30 -14.61 22.50
C GLY A 195 -5.00 -14.30 23.25
N THR A 196 -3.87 -14.65 22.64
CA THR A 196 -2.52 -14.37 23.15
C THR A 196 -2.15 -12.88 23.19
N GLY A 197 -2.94 -12.01 22.55
CA GLY A 197 -2.57 -10.61 22.36
C GLY A 197 -1.63 -10.35 21.19
N THR A 198 -1.41 -11.31 20.28
CA THR A 198 -0.48 -11.14 19.15
C THR A 198 -0.81 -9.91 18.31
N THR A 199 -2.09 -9.72 17.95
CA THR A 199 -2.54 -8.57 17.16
C THR A 199 -2.30 -7.25 17.88
N ALA A 200 -2.69 -7.18 19.16
CA ALA A 200 -2.54 -5.98 19.98
C ALA A 200 -1.07 -5.59 20.19
N GLY A 201 -0.20 -6.58 20.46
CA GLY A 201 1.24 -6.37 20.59
C GLY A 201 1.85 -5.82 19.30
N VAL A 202 1.55 -6.43 18.14
CA VAL A 202 2.06 -5.94 16.85
C VAL A 202 1.53 -4.53 16.54
N ALA A 203 0.27 -4.22 16.86
CA ALA A 203 -0.27 -2.88 16.68
C ALA A 203 0.50 -1.83 17.49
N VAL A 204 0.76 -2.11 18.79
CA VAL A 204 1.53 -1.22 19.67
C VAL A 204 2.97 -1.07 19.19
N ASP A 205 3.63 -2.17 18.79
CA ASP A 205 4.99 -2.15 18.22
C ASP A 205 5.07 -1.28 16.96
N MET A 206 4.00 -1.27 16.17
CA MET A 206 3.86 -0.42 14.99
C MET A 206 3.39 1.02 15.34
N GLY A 207 3.21 1.38 16.60
CA GLY A 207 2.79 2.73 17.00
C GLY A 207 1.30 3.04 16.81
N ARG A 208 0.45 2.00 16.77
CA ARG A 208 -1.01 2.10 16.78
C ARG A 208 -1.53 1.82 18.20
N ASP A 209 -2.74 2.28 18.49
CA ASP A 209 -3.47 1.84 19.68
C ASP A 209 -4.18 0.51 19.39
N ALA A 210 -4.48 -0.26 20.42
CA ALA A 210 -5.13 -1.56 20.29
C ALA A 210 -6.25 -1.74 21.31
N ILE A 211 -7.36 -2.33 20.86
CA ILE A 211 -8.46 -2.78 21.70
C ILE A 211 -8.60 -4.29 21.47
N GLY A 212 -8.40 -5.08 22.53
CA GLY A 212 -8.58 -6.52 22.51
C GLY A 212 -9.83 -6.92 23.28
N VAL A 213 -10.63 -7.81 22.71
CA VAL A 213 -11.77 -8.45 23.39
C VAL A 213 -11.57 -9.95 23.30
N ASP A 214 -11.78 -10.66 24.40
CA ASP A 214 -11.88 -12.11 24.40
C ASP A 214 -12.93 -12.54 25.43
N LEU A 215 -13.48 -13.73 25.22
CA LEU A 215 -14.32 -14.35 26.22
C LEU A 215 -13.41 -14.97 27.29
N ILE A 216 -13.71 -14.71 28.55
CA ILE A 216 -13.15 -15.51 29.64
C ILE A 216 -13.92 -16.83 29.63
N PRO A 217 -13.30 -17.98 29.36
CA PRO A 217 -13.97 -19.25 29.56
C PRO A 217 -14.26 -19.35 31.05
N MET A 218 -15.54 -19.35 31.44
CA MET A 218 -15.92 -19.78 32.78
C MET A 218 -15.45 -21.24 32.88
N PRO A 219 -14.56 -21.60 33.82
CA PRO A 219 -14.27 -23.01 34.03
C PRO A 219 -15.59 -23.69 34.38
N ASP A 220 -15.85 -24.86 33.80
CA ASP A 220 -16.95 -25.75 34.19
C ASP A 220 -16.71 -26.25 35.62
N THR A 221 -16.79 -25.36 36.60
CA THR A 221 -16.85 -25.72 38.01
C THR A 221 -18.27 -26.17 38.32
N GLY A 222 -18.61 -27.39 37.90
CA GLY A 222 -19.58 -28.25 38.57
C GLY A 222 -21.05 -27.80 38.62
N LEU A 223 -21.53 -26.90 37.75
CA LEU A 223 -22.95 -26.51 37.74
C LEU A 223 -23.90 -27.57 37.15
N TRP A 224 -23.37 -28.73 36.72
CA TRP A 224 -24.17 -29.89 36.27
C TRP A 224 -24.22 -31.04 37.28
N THR A 225 -23.86 -30.83 38.55
CA THR A 225 -24.22 -31.76 39.63
C THR A 225 -25.27 -31.13 40.52
N ALA A 226 -26.52 -31.10 40.04
CA ALA A 226 -27.69 -30.88 40.88
C ALA A 226 -28.82 -31.84 40.46
N GLN A 227 -28.97 -32.87 41.30
CA GLN A 227 -30.11 -33.77 41.53
C GLN A 227 -30.44 -34.86 40.49
#